data_AF-A0AAV8FAK9-F1
#
_entry.id   AF-A0AAV8FAK9-F1
#
_cell.length_a   1.000
_cell.length_b   1.000
_cell.length_c   1.000
_cell.angle_alpha   90.00
_cell.angle_beta   90.00
_cell.angle_gamma   90.00
#
_symmetry.space_group_name_H-M   'P 1'
#
loop_
_entity.id
_entity.type
_entity.pdbx_description
1 polymer ?
#
loop_
_entity_poly.entity_id
_entity_poly.type
_entity_poly.pdbx_seq_one_letter_code
_entity_poly.pdbx_strand_id
1 'polypeptide(L)'
;MDLSITELQLIKNSTLLHFDCPNCDSELVHKVAQLLLTGLATACIDNTAGDPFRSYASVAVPLRKDMVDYLTDRSQKFITESILGTAEAVPDQQVEVSDDPAEIISDFMDDFANFKRNLLGRVSGWLLSENREDKIDDFSQDMETDNFWPIDRREGISAIFIKNVDLKRKFHCGEKYDSADKLHEHMSNCTYRKIICENEGCRAKFSAFSKDGHDEVCAYKTVACEQKCGETLLRRDMDRHCITVCKMRMVNCPFYQIGCESAFVQSELAKHCQDFLSSHVLHVLKVVHKREGLNEDELEAHRHKLKESDSWKDLSEARDVRSLTWAVKDLEAKLKRPISE
;
A
#
# COMPACT_ATOMS: atom_id res chain seq x y z
N MET A 1 29.70 18.56 21.72
CA MET A 1 30.96 18.10 21.10
C MET A 1 30.56 16.99 20.16
N ASP A 2 30.24 17.40 18.93
CA ASP A 2 29.73 16.54 17.87
C ASP A 2 30.90 15.82 17.22
N LEU A 3 30.91 14.50 17.28
CA LEU A 3 31.73 13.69 16.39
C LEU A 3 30.88 13.37 15.16
N SER A 4 31.43 13.63 13.99
CA SER A 4 30.82 13.25 12.73
C SER A 4 30.75 11.73 12.63
N ILE A 5 29.71 11.19 11.98
CA ILE A 5 29.55 9.74 11.74
C ILE A 5 30.79 9.15 11.03
N THR A 6 31.49 9.98 10.27
CA THR A 6 32.74 9.66 9.58
C THR A 6 33.91 9.39 10.55
N GLU A 7 33.93 10.02 11.73
CA GLU A 7 35.00 9.85 12.73
C GLU A 7 34.81 8.57 13.58
N LEU A 8 33.58 8.10 13.75
CA LEU A 8 33.29 6.85 14.47
C LEU A 8 33.70 5.60 13.68
N GLN A 9 33.81 5.70 12.36
CA GLN A 9 34.24 4.60 11.49
C GLN A 9 35.77 4.37 11.48
N LEU A 10 36.55 5.30 12.07
CA LEU A 10 38.00 5.33 11.92
C LEU A 10 38.80 4.79 13.12
N ILE A 11 38.16 4.27 14.18
CA ILE A 11 38.87 3.85 15.39
C ILE A 11 38.66 2.35 15.68
N LYS A 12 39.74 1.61 15.40
CA LYS A 12 40.12 0.23 15.83
C LYS A 12 39.83 -0.93 14.84
N ASN A 13 40.76 -1.18 13.94
CA ASN A 13 41.74 -2.29 14.06
C ASN A 13 42.67 -2.34 12.83
N SER A 14 43.97 -2.53 13.08
CA SER A 14 45.05 -2.41 12.11
C SER A 14 45.40 -3.73 11.42
N THR A 15 44.96 -3.90 10.16
CA THR A 15 45.65 -4.68 9.10
C THR A 15 44.99 -4.35 7.77
N LEU A 16 45.68 -3.58 6.89
CA LEU A 16 45.19 -2.98 5.63
C LEU A 16 43.92 -2.12 5.83
N LEU A 17 44.07 -0.79 5.76
CA LEU A 17 42.94 0.15 5.74
C LEU A 17 42.09 -0.10 4.50
N HIS A 18 41.10 -0.98 4.63
CA HIS A 18 40.08 -1.17 3.62
C HIS A 18 38.93 -0.20 3.88
N PHE A 19 38.42 0.41 2.82
CA PHE A 19 37.25 1.26 2.83
C PHE A 19 36.04 0.39 2.51
N ASP A 20 35.11 0.27 3.46
CA ASP A 20 33.89 -0.50 3.32
C ASP A 20 32.78 0.34 2.66
N CYS A 21 31.99 -0.26 1.79
CA CYS A 21 30.87 0.45 1.16
C CYS A 21 29.82 0.88 2.20
N PRO A 22 29.38 2.16 2.22
CA PRO A 22 28.41 2.63 3.19
C PRO A 22 26.98 2.13 2.90
N ASN A 23 26.69 1.66 1.68
CA ASN A 23 25.33 1.44 1.20
C ASN A 23 24.65 0.18 1.77
N CYS A 24 23.38 0.35 2.16
CA CYS A 24 22.44 -0.67 2.61
C CYS A 24 21.14 -0.54 1.83
N ASP A 25 20.30 -1.57 1.91
CA ASP A 25 18.93 -1.47 1.41
C ASP A 25 18.19 -0.31 2.09
N SER A 26 17.74 0.66 1.29
CA SER A 26 17.19 1.91 1.80
C SER A 26 15.82 1.73 2.43
N GLU A 27 15.03 0.77 1.97
CA GLU A 27 13.71 0.49 2.53
C GLU A 27 13.85 -0.18 3.90
N LEU A 28 14.78 -1.13 4.01
CA LEU A 28 15.11 -1.75 5.29
C LEU A 28 15.69 -0.74 6.30
N VAL A 29 16.60 0.12 5.86
CA VAL A 29 17.14 1.21 6.69
C VAL A 29 16.01 2.09 7.21
N HIS A 30 15.06 2.47 6.35
CA HIS A 30 13.91 3.27 6.75
C HIS A 30 13.01 2.52 7.74
N LYS A 31 12.70 1.23 7.48
CA LYS A 31 11.91 0.38 8.38
C LYS A 31 12.53 0.32 9.77
N VAL A 32 13.83 0.02 9.87
CA VAL A 32 14.56 -0.01 11.15
C VAL A 32 14.58 1.37 11.81
N ALA A 33 14.71 2.44 11.03
CA ALA A 33 14.69 3.81 11.55
C ALA A 33 13.33 4.19 12.17
N GLN A 34 12.22 3.65 11.66
CA GLN A 34 10.90 3.78 12.29
C GLN A 34 10.81 2.95 13.57
N LEU A 35 11.26 1.69 13.53
CA LEU A 35 11.29 0.83 14.71
C LEU A 35 12.04 1.49 15.88
N LEU A 36 13.21 2.10 15.61
CA LEU A 36 14.00 2.84 16.61
C LEU A 36 13.18 3.88 17.38
N LEU A 37 12.32 4.65 16.71
CA LEU A 37 11.50 5.65 17.39
C LEU A 37 10.41 4.99 18.25
N THR A 38 9.69 4.03 17.67
CA THR A 38 8.60 3.31 18.36
C THR A 38 9.11 2.55 19.58
N GLY A 39 10.24 1.84 19.49
CA GLY A 39 10.77 1.15 20.66
C GLY A 39 11.37 2.09 21.72
N LEU A 40 11.85 3.28 21.33
CA LEU A 40 12.19 4.30 22.31
C LEU A 40 10.94 4.80 23.05
N ALA A 41 9.85 5.07 22.34
CA ALA A 41 8.57 5.45 22.93
C ALA A 41 8.06 4.37 23.90
N THR A 42 8.09 3.11 23.46
CA THR A 42 7.81 1.92 24.28
C THR A 42 8.62 1.91 25.57
N ALA A 43 9.95 2.07 25.48
CA ALA A 43 10.81 2.10 26.65
C ALA A 43 10.49 3.28 27.59
N CYS A 44 10.13 4.45 27.06
CA CYS A 44 9.76 5.61 27.88
C CYS A 44 8.46 5.37 28.66
N ILE A 45 7.44 4.83 28.00
CA ILE A 45 6.13 4.54 28.59
C ILE A 45 6.25 3.43 29.64
N ASP A 46 6.97 2.36 29.33
CA ASP A 46 7.19 1.25 30.25
C ASP A 46 8.10 1.64 31.44
N ASN A 47 9.04 2.57 31.25
CA ASN A 47 9.91 3.10 32.33
C ASN A 47 9.19 4.10 33.25
N THR A 48 8.04 4.63 32.86
CA THR A 48 7.26 5.60 33.67
C THR A 48 5.91 5.05 34.10
N ALA A 49 5.58 3.82 33.71
CA ALA A 49 4.34 3.15 34.07
C ALA A 49 4.12 3.18 35.60
N GLY A 50 3.06 3.90 36.00
CA GLY A 50 2.64 4.04 37.40
C GLY A 50 3.47 5.01 38.25
N ASP A 51 4.34 5.83 37.65
CA ASP A 51 5.05 6.91 38.33
C ASP A 51 4.37 8.28 38.02
N PRO A 52 3.69 8.90 38.99
CA PRO A 52 2.96 10.16 38.75
C PRO A 52 3.88 11.38 38.63
N PHE A 53 5.18 11.25 38.91
CA PHE A 53 6.13 12.37 38.93
C PHE A 53 7.04 12.41 37.69
N ARG A 54 7.00 11.41 36.81
CA ARG A 54 7.85 11.32 35.62
C ARG A 54 7.02 11.25 34.35
N SER A 55 7.18 12.24 33.47
CA SER A 55 6.62 12.21 32.11
C SER A 55 7.49 11.44 31.12
N TYR A 56 6.90 10.96 30.03
CA TYR A 56 7.60 10.27 28.94
C TYR A 56 8.74 11.13 28.36
N ALA A 57 8.46 12.41 28.13
CA ALA A 57 9.45 13.37 27.63
C ALA A 57 10.66 13.54 28.56
N SER A 58 10.46 13.45 29.89
CA SER A 58 11.56 13.64 30.85
C SER A 58 12.59 12.51 30.83
N VAL A 59 12.21 11.33 30.32
CA VAL A 59 13.06 10.14 30.27
C VAL A 59 13.60 9.84 28.86
N ALA A 60 13.05 10.50 27.83
CA ALA A 60 13.34 10.21 26.43
C ALA A 60 14.81 10.42 26.04
N VAL A 61 15.43 11.53 26.46
CA VAL A 61 16.84 11.84 26.13
C VAL A 61 17.81 10.79 26.70
N PRO A 62 17.78 10.47 28.01
CA PRO A 62 18.68 9.46 28.56
C PRO A 62 18.39 8.06 28.01
N LEU A 63 17.11 7.68 27.85
CA LEU A 63 16.76 6.36 27.29
C LEU A 63 17.20 6.21 25.83
N ARG A 64 17.12 7.27 25.01
CA ARG A 64 17.64 7.24 23.64
C ARG A 64 19.13 6.91 23.61
N LYS A 65 19.91 7.56 24.47
CA LYS A 65 21.35 7.31 24.57
C LYS A 65 21.62 5.87 24.98
N ASP A 66 20.99 5.42 26.07
CA ASP A 66 21.14 4.06 26.58
C ASP A 66 20.75 3.00 25.54
N MET A 67 19.68 3.26 24.77
CA MET A 67 19.22 2.34 23.73
C MET A 67 20.23 2.24 22.59
N VAL A 68 20.74 3.37 22.09
CA VAL A 68 21.75 3.37 21.02
C VAL A 68 23.02 2.66 21.48
N ASP A 69 23.47 2.93 22.70
CA ASP A 69 24.66 2.29 23.28
C ASP A 69 24.45 0.77 23.43
N TYR A 70 23.27 0.34 23.92
CA TYR A 70 22.89 -1.07 24.04
C TYR A 70 22.82 -1.79 22.69
N LEU A 71 22.09 -1.22 21.71
CA LEU A 71 21.92 -1.82 20.38
C LEU A 71 23.24 -1.88 19.61
N THR A 72 24.13 -0.91 19.80
CA THR A 72 25.48 -0.92 19.22
C THR A 72 26.28 -2.10 19.74
N ASP A 73 26.34 -2.29 21.06
CA ASP A 73 27.06 -3.41 21.68
C ASP A 73 26.47 -4.77 21.26
N ARG A 74 25.14 -4.89 21.28
CA ARG A 74 24.43 -6.13 20.93
C ARG A 74 24.62 -6.51 19.47
N SER A 75 24.49 -5.55 18.55
CA SER A 75 24.67 -5.79 17.11
C SER A 75 26.11 -6.15 16.76
N GLN A 76 27.11 -5.50 17.37
CA GLN A 76 28.53 -5.83 17.14
C GLN A 76 28.89 -7.27 17.57
N LYS A 77 28.29 -7.75 18.66
CA LYS A 77 28.53 -9.11 19.17
C LYS A 77 27.76 -10.18 18.40
N PHE A 78 26.70 -9.80 17.69
CA PHE A 78 25.80 -10.72 17.00
C PHE A 78 26.53 -11.73 16.12
N ILE A 79 27.41 -11.28 15.22
CA ILE A 79 28.15 -12.17 14.31
C ILE A 79 28.97 -13.21 15.07
N THR A 80 29.68 -12.78 16.12
CA THR A 80 30.55 -13.68 16.89
C THR A 80 29.71 -14.69 17.67
N GLU A 81 28.61 -14.25 18.29
CA GLU A 81 27.70 -15.13 19.03
C GLU A 81 26.95 -16.11 18.11
N SER A 82 26.48 -15.67 16.94
CA SER A 82 25.83 -16.54 15.96
C SER A 82 26.77 -17.61 15.43
N ILE A 83 28.03 -17.27 15.14
CA ILE A 83 29.04 -18.26 14.70
C ILE A 83 29.34 -19.26 15.82
N LEU A 84 29.57 -18.80 17.05
CA LEU A 84 29.85 -19.67 18.20
C LEU A 84 28.66 -20.58 18.54
N GLY A 85 27.44 -20.04 18.51
CA GLY A 85 26.21 -20.81 18.76
C GLY A 85 25.98 -21.93 17.75
N THR A 86 26.39 -21.75 16.48
CA THR A 86 26.33 -22.83 15.47
C THR A 86 27.39 -23.91 15.65
N ALA A 87 28.51 -23.60 16.31
CA ALA A 87 29.60 -24.56 16.56
C ALA A 87 29.33 -25.46 17.78
N GLU A 88 28.48 -25.01 18.72
CA GLU A 88 28.14 -25.74 19.95
C GLU A 88 26.79 -26.45 19.91
N ALA A 89 26.02 -26.30 18.83
CA ALA A 89 24.66 -26.84 18.70
C ALA A 89 24.64 -28.37 18.39
N VAL A 90 23.90 -29.12 19.22
CA VAL A 90 23.49 -30.50 18.95
C VAL A 90 22.48 -30.50 17.78
N PRO A 91 22.51 -31.46 16.83
CA PRO A 91 21.76 -31.37 15.57
C PRO A 91 20.23 -31.23 15.66
N ASP A 92 19.64 -31.41 16.85
CA ASP A 92 18.19 -31.54 17.04
C ASP A 92 17.53 -30.35 17.76
N GLN A 93 18.26 -29.25 17.98
CA GLN A 93 17.77 -28.03 18.66
C GLN A 93 18.13 -26.73 17.92
N GLN A 94 18.18 -26.76 16.58
CA GLN A 94 18.36 -25.53 15.81
C GLN A 94 17.10 -24.67 15.91
N VAL A 95 17.09 -23.71 16.84
CA VAL A 95 16.20 -22.55 16.75
C VAL A 95 16.64 -21.80 15.49
N GLU A 96 15.79 -21.76 14.46
CA GLU A 96 16.02 -20.92 13.29
C GLU A 96 16.05 -19.46 13.75
N VAL A 97 17.24 -18.92 13.98
CA VAL A 97 17.44 -17.50 14.23
C VAL A 97 17.00 -16.78 12.95
N SER A 98 16.11 -15.79 13.09
CA SER A 98 15.62 -15.01 11.96
C SER A 98 16.79 -14.43 11.16
N ASP A 99 16.70 -14.56 9.84
CA ASP A 99 17.67 -14.04 8.87
C ASP A 99 17.39 -12.56 8.50
N ASP A 100 16.29 -11.98 9.01
CA ASP A 100 15.84 -10.62 8.71
C ASP A 100 16.43 -9.63 9.73
N PRO A 101 17.29 -8.67 9.29
CA PRO A 101 17.86 -7.65 10.16
C PRO A 101 16.83 -6.83 10.93
N ALA A 102 15.65 -6.56 10.37
CA ALA A 102 14.63 -5.78 11.07
C ALA A 102 14.08 -6.52 12.28
N GLU A 103 13.82 -7.83 12.14
CA GLU A 103 13.34 -8.68 13.23
C GLU A 103 14.42 -8.83 14.31
N ILE A 104 15.67 -9.11 13.92
CA ILE A 104 16.81 -9.20 14.85
C ILE A 104 16.97 -7.90 15.66
N ILE A 105 16.89 -6.74 15.00
CA ILE A 105 17.03 -5.46 15.67
C ILE A 105 15.81 -5.17 16.55
N SER A 106 14.60 -5.56 16.11
CA SER A 106 13.38 -5.47 16.93
C SER A 106 13.51 -6.29 18.21
N ASP A 107 14.01 -7.53 18.14
CA ASP A 107 14.24 -8.37 19.32
C ASP A 107 15.20 -7.70 20.32
N PHE A 108 16.29 -7.10 19.82
CA PHE A 108 17.21 -6.35 20.69
C PHE A 108 16.52 -5.14 21.34
N MET A 109 15.62 -4.48 20.63
CA MET A 109 14.86 -3.34 21.14
C MET A 109 13.87 -3.77 22.23
N ASP A 110 13.20 -4.91 22.04
CA ASP A 110 12.30 -5.48 23.03
C ASP A 110 13.06 -5.90 24.28
N ASP A 111 14.22 -6.54 24.14
CA ASP A 111 15.13 -6.85 25.26
C ASP A 111 15.55 -5.60 26.03
N PHE A 112 15.89 -4.52 25.32
CA PHE A 112 16.21 -3.24 25.94
C PHE A 112 15.02 -2.66 26.70
N ALA A 113 13.83 -2.62 26.09
CA ALA A 113 12.62 -2.10 26.72
C ALA A 113 12.26 -2.92 27.97
N ASN A 114 12.38 -4.25 27.89
CA ASN A 114 12.23 -5.17 29.01
C ASN A 114 13.21 -4.85 30.15
N PHE A 115 14.48 -4.62 29.83
CA PHE A 115 15.52 -4.27 30.80
C PHE A 115 15.25 -2.93 31.51
N LYS A 116 14.68 -1.95 30.80
CA LYS A 116 14.36 -0.61 31.32
C LYS A 116 12.99 -0.49 31.99
N ARG A 117 12.19 -1.56 32.03
CA ARG A 117 10.81 -1.53 32.53
C ARG A 117 10.70 -1.46 34.07
N ASN A 118 9.78 -0.63 34.57
CA ASN A 118 9.45 -0.54 36.00
C ASN A 118 8.50 -1.66 36.47
N LEU A 119 8.36 -1.84 37.80
CA LEU A 119 7.57 -2.92 38.42
C LEU A 119 6.11 -3.00 37.90
N LEU A 120 5.42 -1.86 37.77
CA LEU A 120 4.04 -1.83 37.26
C LEU A 120 3.95 -2.08 35.74
N GLY A 121 5.02 -1.78 35.01
CA GLY A 121 5.12 -2.21 33.61
C GLY A 121 5.20 -3.73 33.45
N ARG A 122 5.60 -4.49 34.49
CA ARG A 122 5.71 -5.96 34.43
C ARG A 122 4.37 -6.67 34.60
N VAL A 123 3.28 -5.95 34.83
CA VAL A 123 1.94 -6.53 34.97
C VAL A 123 1.43 -6.91 33.59
N SER A 124 1.11 -8.20 33.37
CA SER A 124 0.65 -8.71 32.08
C SER A 124 -0.61 -7.99 31.55
N GLY A 125 -1.47 -7.49 32.45
CA GLY A 125 -2.64 -6.69 32.08
C GLY A 125 -2.32 -5.28 31.57
N TRP A 126 -1.17 -4.71 31.92
CA TRP A 126 -0.68 -3.46 31.32
C TRP A 126 -0.07 -3.70 29.94
N LEU A 127 0.69 -4.78 29.81
CA LEU A 127 1.38 -5.15 28.56
C LEU A 127 0.42 -5.42 27.40
N LEU A 128 -0.75 -6.00 27.70
CA LEU A 128 -1.78 -6.32 26.70
C LEU A 128 -2.89 -5.25 26.61
N SER A 129 -2.70 -4.06 27.20
CA SER A 129 -3.76 -3.04 27.19
C SER A 129 -3.71 -2.19 25.92
N GLU A 130 -4.86 -2.02 25.25
CA GLU A 130 -5.02 -1.10 24.10
C GLU A 130 -4.58 0.32 24.46
N ASN A 131 -4.89 0.76 25.68
CA ASN A 131 -4.45 2.06 26.23
C ASN A 131 -2.92 2.23 26.28
N ARG A 132 -2.13 1.14 26.31
CA ARG A 132 -0.66 1.22 26.24
C ARG A 132 -0.22 1.44 24.80
N GLU A 133 -0.82 0.75 23.84
CA GLU A 133 -0.52 0.90 22.41
C GLU A 133 -0.86 2.31 21.93
N ASP A 134 -2.06 2.80 22.27
CA ASP A 134 -2.49 4.18 21.95
C ASP A 134 -1.47 5.22 22.46
N LYS A 135 -0.96 5.04 23.69
CA LYS A 135 0.04 5.93 24.27
C LYS A 135 1.38 5.87 23.53
N ILE A 136 1.78 4.70 23.04
CA ILE A 136 3.02 4.52 22.27
C ILE A 136 2.90 5.24 20.94
N ASP A 137 1.77 5.10 20.26
CA ASP A 137 1.51 5.74 18.98
C ASP A 137 1.43 7.26 19.14
N ASP A 138 0.65 7.75 20.11
CA ASP A 138 0.54 9.18 20.42
C ASP A 138 1.91 9.79 20.74
N PHE A 139 2.69 9.14 21.61
CA PHE A 139 4.00 9.67 21.99
C PHE A 139 5.02 9.57 20.85
N SER A 140 4.98 8.52 20.03
CA SER A 140 5.83 8.42 18.83
C SER A 140 5.51 9.54 17.84
N GLN A 141 4.23 9.84 17.64
CA GLN A 141 3.77 10.93 16.80
C GLN A 141 4.19 12.31 17.34
N ASP A 142 4.12 12.52 18.65
CA ASP A 142 4.62 13.73 19.31
C ASP A 142 6.13 13.89 19.05
N MET A 143 6.91 12.81 19.19
CA MET A 143 8.36 12.84 18.94
C MET A 143 8.71 13.18 17.48
N GLU A 144 7.91 12.72 16.51
CA GLU A 144 8.08 13.10 15.09
C GLU A 144 7.70 14.57 14.86
N THR A 145 6.59 15.01 15.44
CA THR A 145 6.08 16.38 15.30
C THR A 145 7.08 17.39 15.87
N ASP A 146 7.69 17.06 17.01
CA ASP A 146 8.71 17.87 17.68
C ASP A 146 10.12 17.70 17.08
N ASN A 147 10.29 16.82 16.08
CA ASN A 147 11.57 16.46 15.49
C ASN A 147 12.62 16.04 16.54
N PHE A 148 12.17 15.35 17.59
CA PHE A 148 12.99 14.97 18.75
C PHE A 148 14.19 14.09 18.36
N TRP A 149 13.97 13.16 17.43
CA TRP A 149 15.00 12.29 16.88
C TRP A 149 14.86 12.23 15.35
N PRO A 150 15.50 13.14 14.60
CA PRO A 150 15.28 13.28 13.17
C PRO A 150 15.53 11.98 12.38
N ILE A 151 14.69 11.73 11.37
CA ILE A 151 14.75 10.50 10.56
C ILE A 151 16.14 10.25 9.95
N ASP A 152 16.83 11.28 9.45
CA ASP A 152 18.18 11.12 8.87
C ASP A 152 19.21 10.60 9.88
N ARG A 153 19.07 10.97 11.16
CA ARG A 153 19.92 10.46 12.24
C ARG A 153 19.57 9.01 12.58
N ARG A 154 18.28 8.66 12.54
CA ARG A 154 17.82 7.28 12.76
C ARG A 154 18.33 6.38 11.63
N GLU A 155 18.15 6.78 10.37
CA GLU A 155 18.65 6.06 9.19
C GLU A 155 20.17 5.82 9.24
N GLY A 156 20.95 6.80 9.69
CA GLY A 156 22.41 6.64 9.85
C GLY A 156 22.79 5.55 10.87
N ILE A 157 22.09 5.47 11.99
CA ILE A 157 22.31 4.44 13.02
C ILE A 157 21.78 3.08 12.55
N SER A 158 20.60 3.06 11.93
CA SER A 158 19.99 1.85 11.36
C SER A 158 20.91 1.17 10.34
N ALA A 159 21.57 1.93 9.47
CA ALA A 159 22.52 1.39 8.51
C ALA A 159 23.71 0.68 9.19
N ILE A 160 24.17 1.17 10.35
CA ILE A 160 25.23 0.53 11.13
C ILE A 160 24.72 -0.81 11.70
N PHE A 161 23.54 -0.81 12.32
CA PHE A 161 22.96 -2.00 12.92
C PHE A 161 22.69 -3.09 11.87
N ILE A 162 22.12 -2.73 10.72
CA ILE A 162 21.86 -3.66 9.62
C ILE A 162 23.14 -4.36 9.17
N LYS A 163 24.24 -3.62 8.98
CA LYS A 163 25.53 -4.22 8.57
C LYS A 163 26.09 -5.19 9.60
N ASN A 164 25.87 -4.89 10.88
CA ASN A 164 26.34 -5.74 11.96
C ASN A 164 25.57 -7.06 12.06
N VAL A 165 24.30 -7.10 11.59
CA VAL A 165 23.44 -8.29 11.73
C VAL A 165 23.17 -9.04 10.42
N ASP A 166 23.41 -8.43 9.26
CA ASP A 166 23.19 -9.06 7.95
C ASP A 166 24.33 -10.01 7.56
N LEU A 167 24.36 -11.19 8.19
CA LEU A 167 25.38 -12.22 8.03
C LEU A 167 25.58 -12.66 6.57
N LYS A 168 24.48 -12.75 5.82
CA LYS A 168 24.46 -13.24 4.44
C LYS A 168 24.67 -12.12 3.42
N ARG A 169 24.86 -10.87 3.85
CA ARG A 169 25.03 -9.68 3.00
C ARG A 169 23.90 -9.53 1.97
N LYS A 170 22.67 -9.87 2.39
CA LYS A 170 21.47 -9.79 1.55
C LYS A 170 20.93 -8.37 1.44
N PHE A 171 21.27 -7.51 2.39
CA PHE A 171 20.70 -6.18 2.58
C PHE A 171 21.74 -5.08 2.70
N HIS A 172 23.03 -5.39 2.53
CA HIS A 172 24.08 -4.38 2.42
C HIS A 172 25.19 -4.80 1.46
N CYS A 173 25.91 -3.79 0.97
CA CYS A 173 27.08 -4.03 0.14
C CYS A 173 28.27 -4.46 0.99
N GLY A 174 28.77 -5.68 0.76
CA GLY A 174 29.95 -6.22 1.46
C GLY A 174 31.28 -6.01 0.74
N GLU A 175 31.31 -5.19 -0.32
CA GLU A 175 32.52 -4.87 -1.09
C GLU A 175 33.48 -3.98 -0.26
N LYS A 176 34.78 -4.25 -0.41
CA LYS A 176 35.86 -3.55 0.30
C LYS A 176 36.89 -3.04 -0.71
N TYR A 177 37.41 -1.84 -0.46
CA TYR A 177 38.35 -1.18 -1.37
C TYR A 177 39.65 -0.79 -0.67
N ASP A 178 40.77 -0.80 -1.40
CA ASP A 178 42.10 -0.42 -0.88
C ASP A 178 42.33 1.09 -0.86
N SER A 179 41.42 1.87 -1.45
CA SER A 179 41.55 3.31 -1.65
C SER A 179 40.17 3.98 -1.72
N ALA A 180 40.12 5.24 -1.29
CA ALA A 180 38.90 6.04 -1.30
C ALA A 180 38.37 6.28 -2.74
N ASP A 181 39.26 6.44 -3.72
CA ASP A 181 38.89 6.68 -5.11
C ASP A 181 38.14 5.49 -5.72
N LYS A 182 38.60 4.25 -5.47
CA LYS A 182 37.90 3.04 -5.93
C LYS A 182 36.56 2.85 -5.25
N LEU A 183 36.47 3.17 -3.95
CA LEU A 183 35.18 3.17 -3.25
C LEU A 183 34.22 4.17 -3.89
N HIS A 184 34.68 5.39 -4.19
CA HIS A 184 33.85 6.41 -4.81
C HIS A 184 33.34 5.97 -6.19
N GLU A 185 34.20 5.38 -7.02
CA GLU A 185 33.82 4.80 -8.31
C GLU A 185 32.73 3.72 -8.14
N HIS A 186 32.90 2.81 -7.18
CA HIS A 186 31.90 1.79 -6.86
C HIS A 186 30.55 2.39 -6.42
N MET A 187 30.55 3.41 -5.56
CA MET A 187 29.31 3.94 -4.97
C MET A 187 28.30 4.40 -6.03
N SER A 188 28.77 4.89 -7.18
CA SER A 188 27.93 5.28 -8.31
C SER A 188 27.21 4.09 -8.98
N ASN A 189 27.80 2.89 -8.92
CA ASN A 189 27.32 1.68 -9.56
C ASN A 189 26.77 0.63 -8.56
N CYS A 190 26.91 0.89 -7.26
CA CYS A 190 26.44 -0.01 -6.20
C CYS A 190 24.94 -0.31 -6.36
N THR A 191 24.56 -1.58 -6.24
CA THR A 191 23.15 -2.01 -6.29
C THR A 191 22.35 -1.48 -5.09
N TYR A 192 23.00 -1.24 -3.95
CA TYR A 192 22.37 -0.66 -2.76
C TYR A 192 22.38 0.88 -2.74
N ARG A 193 22.86 1.54 -3.81
CA ARG A 193 22.82 3.02 -3.86
C ARG A 193 21.37 3.50 -3.83
N LYS A 194 21.12 4.58 -3.09
CA LYS A 194 19.80 5.23 -3.01
C LYS A 194 19.47 5.89 -4.35
N ILE A 195 18.34 5.54 -4.93
CA ILE A 195 17.78 6.15 -6.15
C ILE A 195 16.39 6.71 -5.84
N ILE A 196 15.89 7.56 -6.74
CA ILE A 196 14.54 8.14 -6.67
C ILE A 196 13.76 7.56 -7.84
N CYS A 197 12.47 7.27 -7.63
CA CYS A 197 11.59 6.84 -8.72
C CYS A 197 11.61 7.85 -9.88
N GLU A 198 11.69 7.32 -11.11
CA GLU A 198 11.69 8.12 -12.34
C GLU A 198 10.26 8.49 -12.80
N ASN A 199 9.21 7.84 -12.25
CA ASN A 199 7.82 8.13 -12.60
C ASN A 199 7.38 9.50 -12.05
N GLU A 200 6.81 10.33 -12.92
CA GLU A 200 6.36 11.67 -12.53
C GLU A 200 5.35 11.64 -11.37
N GLY A 201 5.63 12.44 -10.33
CA GLY A 201 4.82 12.53 -9.11
C GLY A 201 5.18 11.50 -8.04
N CYS A 202 5.95 10.45 -8.35
CA CYS A 202 6.48 9.55 -7.33
C CYS A 202 7.71 10.19 -6.66
N ARG A 203 7.70 10.25 -5.32
CA ARG A 203 8.84 10.74 -4.51
C ARG A 203 9.53 9.64 -3.71
N ALA A 204 9.20 8.37 -4.00
CA ALA A 204 9.79 7.23 -3.32
C ALA A 204 11.30 7.19 -3.53
N LYS A 205 12.02 6.86 -2.46
CA LYS A 205 13.48 6.65 -2.46
C LYS A 205 13.74 5.22 -2.01
N PHE A 206 14.47 4.47 -2.80
CA PHE A 206 14.75 3.04 -2.56
C PHE A 206 16.15 2.69 -3.09
N SER A 207 16.64 1.49 -2.81
CA SER A 207 17.90 1.01 -3.35
C SER A 207 17.76 0.69 -4.85
N ALA A 208 18.83 0.80 -5.65
CA ALA A 208 18.76 0.37 -7.05
C ALA A 208 18.38 -1.11 -7.21
N PHE A 209 18.68 -1.94 -6.20
CA PHE A 209 18.27 -3.32 -6.07
C PHE A 209 16.73 -3.47 -6.03
N SER A 210 16.03 -2.62 -5.28
CA SER A 210 14.56 -2.64 -5.17
C SER A 210 13.84 -1.94 -6.32
N LYS A 211 14.54 -1.50 -7.38
CA LYS A 211 13.93 -0.73 -8.49
C LYS A 211 12.79 -1.49 -9.15
N ASP A 212 12.99 -2.77 -9.47
CA ASP A 212 12.00 -3.57 -10.18
C ASP A 212 10.79 -3.87 -9.29
N GLY A 213 11.02 -4.20 -8.02
CA GLY A 213 9.94 -4.40 -7.04
C GLY A 213 9.09 -3.15 -6.85
N HIS A 214 9.70 -1.97 -6.78
CA HIS A 214 8.96 -0.70 -6.73
C HIS A 214 8.16 -0.46 -8.01
N ASP A 215 8.76 -0.68 -9.18
CA ASP A 215 8.13 -0.45 -10.49
C ASP A 215 6.85 -1.28 -10.70
N GLU A 216 6.81 -2.49 -10.15
CA GLU A 216 5.62 -3.35 -10.14
C GLU A 216 4.44 -2.75 -9.37
N VAL A 217 4.70 -2.04 -8.27
CA VAL A 217 3.66 -1.51 -7.37
C VAL A 217 3.51 0.02 -7.44
N CYS A 218 4.32 0.70 -8.24
CA CYS A 218 4.35 2.15 -8.28
C CYS A 218 2.98 2.73 -8.70
N ALA A 219 2.34 3.46 -7.78
CA ALA A 219 1.03 4.07 -7.96
C ALA A 219 1.00 5.15 -9.07
N TYR A 220 2.16 5.75 -9.36
CA TYR A 220 2.37 6.80 -10.35
C TYR A 220 2.84 6.26 -11.70
N LYS A 221 3.05 4.95 -11.82
CA LYS A 221 3.40 4.35 -13.11
C LYS A 221 2.19 4.40 -14.03
N THR A 222 2.40 4.91 -15.24
CA THR A 222 1.40 4.83 -16.31
C THR A 222 1.36 3.41 -16.86
N VAL A 223 0.20 2.77 -16.76
CA VAL A 223 -0.05 1.39 -17.19
C VAL A 223 -1.28 1.33 -18.11
N ALA A 224 -1.34 0.31 -18.95
CA ALA A 224 -2.51 0.08 -19.80
C ALA A 224 -3.71 -0.37 -18.95
N CYS A 225 -4.92 0.03 -19.35
CA CYS A 225 -6.15 -0.41 -18.71
C CYS A 225 -6.24 -1.95 -18.64
N GLU A 226 -6.54 -2.49 -17.46
CA GLU A 226 -6.69 -3.93 -17.21
C GLU A 226 -7.84 -4.55 -18.00
N GLN A 227 -8.90 -3.77 -18.26
CA GLN A 227 -10.02 -4.17 -19.12
C GLN A 227 -9.71 -4.04 -20.62
N LYS A 228 -8.45 -3.72 -20.99
CA LYS A 228 -7.96 -3.61 -22.38
C LYS A 228 -8.78 -2.65 -23.25
N CYS A 229 -9.22 -1.54 -22.66
CA CYS A 229 -9.96 -0.52 -23.39
C CYS A 229 -9.07 0.30 -24.34
N GLY A 230 -7.75 0.17 -24.27
CA GLY A 230 -6.79 0.90 -25.10
C GLY A 230 -6.29 2.21 -24.51
N GLU A 231 -6.85 2.65 -23.37
CA GLU A 231 -6.34 3.79 -22.61
C GLU A 231 -5.13 3.39 -21.74
N THR A 232 -4.25 4.35 -21.50
CA THR A 232 -3.17 4.27 -20.52
C THR A 232 -3.37 5.33 -19.45
N LEU A 233 -3.15 4.96 -18.18
CA LEU A 233 -3.44 5.80 -17.03
C LEU A 233 -2.53 5.46 -15.86
N LEU A 234 -2.44 6.35 -14.88
CA LEU A 234 -1.73 6.07 -13.63
C LEU A 234 -2.37 4.86 -12.95
N ARG A 235 -1.54 3.95 -12.41
CA ARG A 235 -2.00 2.76 -11.70
C ARG A 235 -3.04 3.08 -10.62
N ARG A 236 -2.83 4.16 -9.85
CA ARG A 236 -3.78 4.61 -8.80
C ARG A 236 -5.17 5.00 -9.31
N ASP A 237 -5.30 5.34 -10.58
CA ASP A 237 -6.56 5.77 -11.20
C ASP A 237 -7.30 4.60 -11.88
N MET A 238 -6.70 3.40 -11.91
CA MET A 238 -7.22 2.21 -12.60
C MET A 238 -8.62 1.83 -12.13
N ASP A 239 -8.82 1.66 -10.83
CA ASP A 239 -10.10 1.22 -10.26
C ASP A 239 -11.22 2.21 -10.58
N ARG A 240 -10.95 3.49 -10.36
CA ARG A 240 -11.92 4.55 -10.67
C ARG A 240 -12.26 4.55 -12.16
N HIS A 241 -11.27 4.44 -13.04
CA HIS A 241 -11.50 4.34 -14.47
C HIS A 241 -12.39 3.14 -14.84
N CYS A 242 -12.01 1.95 -14.38
CA CYS A 242 -12.69 0.67 -14.66
C CYS A 242 -14.16 0.66 -14.21
N ILE A 243 -14.51 1.39 -13.16
CA ILE A 243 -15.88 1.43 -12.62
C ILE A 243 -16.74 2.54 -13.25
N THR A 244 -16.13 3.68 -13.58
CA THR A 244 -16.89 4.90 -13.94
C THR A 244 -16.94 5.17 -15.43
N VAL A 245 -15.78 5.29 -16.08
CA VAL A 245 -15.66 5.87 -17.44
C VAL A 245 -15.12 4.88 -18.46
N CYS A 246 -14.63 3.71 -18.05
CA CYS A 246 -14.11 2.72 -18.98
C CYS A 246 -15.22 2.22 -19.91
N LYS A 247 -14.96 2.24 -21.23
CA LYS A 247 -15.89 1.70 -22.24
C LYS A 247 -16.06 0.17 -22.17
N MET A 248 -15.14 -0.52 -21.51
CA MET A 248 -15.18 -1.97 -21.29
C MET A 248 -15.81 -2.35 -19.93
N ARG A 249 -16.26 -1.38 -19.14
CA ARG A 249 -16.90 -1.65 -17.85
C ARG A 249 -18.20 -2.43 -18.05
N MET A 250 -18.48 -3.35 -17.13
CA MET A 250 -19.76 -4.04 -17.09
C MET A 250 -20.87 -3.09 -16.62
N VAL A 251 -22.00 -3.11 -17.32
CA VAL A 251 -23.18 -2.33 -16.98
C VAL A 251 -24.42 -3.20 -17.07
N ASN A 252 -25.38 -2.94 -16.19
CA ASN A 252 -26.73 -3.46 -16.36
C ASN A 252 -27.44 -2.69 -17.48
N CYS A 253 -28.33 -3.38 -18.17
CA CYS A 253 -29.21 -2.75 -19.14
C CYS A 253 -29.96 -1.54 -18.51
N PRO A 254 -30.09 -0.39 -19.18
CA PRO A 254 -30.88 0.74 -18.68
C PRO A 254 -32.36 0.41 -18.42
N PHE A 255 -32.84 -0.75 -18.88
CA PHE A 255 -34.19 -1.28 -18.66
C PHE A 255 -34.25 -2.30 -17.50
N TYR A 256 -33.19 -2.46 -16.71
CA TYR A 256 -33.10 -3.45 -15.63
C TYR A 256 -34.23 -3.30 -14.59
N GLN A 257 -34.49 -2.07 -14.16
CA GLN A 257 -35.55 -1.74 -13.22
C GLN A 257 -36.99 -2.01 -13.71
N ILE A 258 -37.16 -2.29 -15.02
CA ILE A 258 -38.47 -2.66 -15.59
C ILE A 258 -38.49 -4.10 -16.14
N GLY A 259 -37.43 -4.88 -15.89
CA GLY A 259 -37.41 -6.33 -16.11
C GLY A 259 -36.35 -6.87 -17.07
N CYS A 260 -35.47 -6.04 -17.65
CA CYS A 260 -34.38 -6.55 -18.50
C CYS A 260 -33.15 -6.93 -17.65
N GLU A 261 -32.95 -8.22 -17.38
CA GLU A 261 -31.88 -8.70 -16.49
C GLU A 261 -30.49 -8.82 -17.16
N SER A 262 -30.29 -8.20 -18.32
CA SER A 262 -29.03 -8.29 -19.05
C SER A 262 -27.92 -7.43 -18.45
N ALA A 263 -26.71 -7.97 -18.38
CA ALA A 263 -25.47 -7.26 -18.05
C ALA A 263 -24.42 -7.53 -19.13
N PHE A 264 -23.74 -6.49 -19.59
CA PHE A 264 -22.80 -6.54 -20.73
C PHE A 264 -21.80 -5.39 -20.65
N VAL A 265 -20.80 -5.37 -21.54
CA VAL A 265 -19.82 -4.28 -21.59
C VAL A 265 -20.46 -3.00 -22.14
N GLN A 266 -20.12 -1.84 -21.56
CA GLN A 266 -20.71 -0.54 -21.92
C GLN A 266 -20.67 -0.23 -23.42
N SER A 267 -19.63 -0.66 -24.15
CA SER A 267 -19.53 -0.50 -25.61
C SER A 267 -20.58 -1.27 -26.40
N GLU A 268 -21.17 -2.34 -25.85
CA GLU A 268 -22.20 -3.16 -26.50
C GLU A 268 -23.62 -2.65 -26.26
N LEU A 269 -23.80 -1.61 -25.44
CA LEU A 269 -25.12 -1.07 -25.09
C LEU A 269 -25.99 -0.77 -26.32
N ALA A 270 -25.41 -0.12 -27.33
CA ALA A 270 -26.13 0.22 -28.56
C ALA A 270 -26.65 -1.03 -29.28
N LYS A 271 -25.79 -2.05 -29.41
CA LYS A 271 -26.12 -3.31 -30.06
C LYS A 271 -27.19 -4.08 -29.29
N HIS A 272 -27.05 -4.18 -27.96
CA HIS A 272 -28.07 -4.81 -27.11
C HIS A 272 -29.43 -4.12 -27.22
N CYS A 273 -29.48 -2.78 -27.16
CA CYS A 273 -30.75 -2.06 -27.29
C CYS A 273 -31.43 -2.29 -28.65
N GLN A 274 -30.65 -2.47 -29.72
CA GLN A 274 -31.16 -2.81 -31.06
C GLN A 274 -31.68 -4.25 -31.13
N ASP A 275 -30.87 -5.23 -30.69
CA ASP A 275 -31.19 -6.66 -30.76
C ASP A 275 -32.42 -7.02 -29.90
N PHE A 276 -32.60 -6.35 -28.76
CA PHE A 276 -33.65 -6.62 -27.78
C PHE A 276 -34.75 -5.55 -27.73
N LEU A 277 -34.85 -4.68 -28.76
CA LEU A 277 -35.84 -3.59 -28.82
C LEU A 277 -37.27 -4.09 -28.53
N SER A 278 -37.67 -5.21 -29.14
CA SER A 278 -39.02 -5.79 -28.95
C SER A 278 -39.30 -6.18 -27.50
N SER A 279 -38.28 -6.67 -26.78
CA SER A 279 -38.42 -6.98 -25.35
C SER A 279 -38.52 -5.70 -24.53
N HIS A 280 -37.65 -4.71 -24.80
CA HIS A 280 -37.67 -3.42 -24.10
C HIS A 280 -39.00 -2.68 -24.26
N VAL A 281 -39.60 -2.68 -25.45
CA VAL A 281 -40.93 -2.10 -25.68
C VAL A 281 -42.00 -2.83 -24.85
N LEU A 282 -41.95 -4.17 -24.76
CA LEU A 282 -42.90 -4.92 -23.94
C LEU A 282 -42.79 -4.54 -22.46
N HIS A 283 -41.57 -4.42 -21.93
CA HIS A 283 -41.35 -3.96 -20.55
C HIS A 283 -41.90 -2.53 -20.34
N VAL A 284 -41.72 -1.62 -21.30
CA VAL A 284 -42.28 -0.27 -21.24
C VAL A 284 -43.81 -0.29 -21.28
N LEU A 285 -44.43 -1.07 -22.16
CA LEU A 285 -45.88 -1.22 -22.24
C LEU A 285 -46.48 -1.73 -20.92
N LYS A 286 -45.85 -2.72 -20.28
CA LYS A 286 -46.22 -3.20 -18.94
C LYS A 286 -46.25 -2.08 -17.90
N VAL A 287 -45.32 -1.13 -17.99
CA VAL A 287 -45.25 0.03 -17.07
C VAL A 287 -46.28 1.10 -17.45
N VAL A 288 -46.41 1.43 -18.73
CA VAL A 288 -47.31 2.49 -19.23
C VAL A 288 -48.77 2.13 -19.00
N HIS A 289 -49.17 0.90 -19.31
CA HIS A 289 -50.57 0.43 -19.22
C HIS A 289 -50.89 -0.28 -17.90
N LYS A 290 -49.99 -0.23 -16.90
CA LYS A 290 -50.20 -0.87 -15.59
C LYS A 290 -51.52 -0.47 -14.94
N ARG A 291 -51.98 0.78 -15.14
CA ARG A 291 -53.24 1.29 -14.58
C ARG A 291 -54.47 0.87 -15.37
N GLU A 292 -54.30 0.51 -16.64
CA GLU A 292 -55.39 0.07 -17.53
C GLU A 292 -55.73 -1.41 -17.29
N GLY A 293 -54.87 -2.15 -16.59
CA GLY A 293 -55.13 -3.54 -16.22
C GLY A 293 -55.02 -4.54 -17.37
N LEU A 294 -54.29 -4.16 -18.44
CA LEU A 294 -54.08 -5.03 -19.60
C LEU A 294 -53.37 -6.32 -19.19
N ASN A 295 -53.85 -7.45 -19.71
CA ASN A 295 -53.20 -8.74 -19.55
C ASN A 295 -52.00 -8.89 -20.51
N GLU A 296 -51.22 -9.96 -20.33
CA GLU A 296 -49.99 -10.21 -21.10
C GLU A 296 -50.27 -10.33 -22.62
N ASP A 297 -51.38 -10.98 -23.01
CA ASP A 297 -51.76 -11.18 -24.42
C ASP A 297 -52.18 -9.84 -25.09
N GLU A 298 -52.87 -8.97 -24.35
CA GLU A 298 -53.26 -7.64 -24.82
C GLU A 298 -52.02 -6.74 -25.03
N LEU A 299 -51.05 -6.80 -24.13
CA LEU A 299 -49.79 -6.07 -24.25
C LEU A 299 -48.96 -6.59 -25.44
N GLU A 300 -48.97 -7.90 -25.67
CA GLU A 300 -48.30 -8.53 -26.80
C GLU A 300 -48.94 -8.13 -28.14
N ALA A 301 -50.27 -8.11 -28.21
CA ALA A 301 -51.00 -7.61 -29.38
C ALA A 301 -50.70 -6.12 -29.63
N HIS A 302 -50.59 -5.31 -28.57
CA HIS A 302 -50.25 -3.89 -28.70
C HIS A 302 -48.82 -3.70 -29.22
N ARG A 303 -47.87 -4.50 -28.72
CA ARG A 303 -46.50 -4.55 -29.25
C ARG A 303 -46.45 -4.92 -30.72
N HIS A 304 -47.24 -5.89 -31.15
CA HIS A 304 -47.30 -6.30 -32.57
C HIS A 304 -47.74 -5.14 -33.46
N LYS A 305 -48.78 -4.40 -33.06
CA LYS A 305 -49.24 -3.21 -33.80
C LYS A 305 -48.18 -2.12 -33.90
N LEU A 306 -47.43 -1.88 -32.82
CA LEU A 306 -46.32 -0.91 -32.85
C LEU A 306 -45.21 -1.35 -33.81
N LYS A 307 -44.95 -2.66 -33.88
CA LYS A 307 -43.92 -3.25 -34.74
C LYS A 307 -44.24 -3.15 -36.24
N GLU A 308 -45.52 -3.08 -36.60
CA GLU A 308 -45.98 -2.84 -37.97
C GLU A 308 -45.83 -1.38 -38.42
N SER A 309 -45.56 -0.45 -37.50
CA SER A 309 -45.34 0.95 -37.83
C SER A 309 -43.96 1.18 -38.46
N ASP A 310 -43.91 2.05 -39.48
CA ASP A 310 -42.66 2.46 -40.13
C ASP A 310 -41.63 3.06 -39.15
N SER A 311 -42.10 3.70 -38.08
CA SER A 311 -41.25 4.30 -37.05
C SER A 311 -40.76 3.32 -35.97
N TRP A 312 -41.03 2.02 -36.09
CA TRP A 312 -40.58 1.02 -35.09
C TRP A 312 -39.06 1.03 -34.90
N LYS A 313 -38.30 1.12 -35.99
CA LYS A 313 -36.82 1.08 -35.92
C LYS A 313 -36.25 2.30 -35.20
N ASP A 314 -36.91 3.45 -35.31
CA ASP A 314 -36.48 4.69 -34.67
C ASP A 314 -36.54 4.61 -33.14
N LEU A 315 -37.37 3.71 -32.59
CA LEU A 315 -37.42 3.44 -31.15
C LEU A 315 -36.10 2.90 -30.60
N SER A 316 -35.24 2.29 -31.43
CA SER A 316 -33.94 1.76 -30.99
C SER A 316 -32.93 2.84 -30.57
N GLU A 317 -33.15 4.10 -30.97
CA GLU A 317 -32.32 5.22 -30.53
C GLU A 317 -32.65 5.67 -29.10
N ALA A 318 -33.81 5.29 -28.58
CA ALA A 318 -34.22 5.57 -27.21
C ALA A 318 -33.66 4.50 -26.25
N ARG A 319 -32.41 4.68 -25.81
CA ARG A 319 -31.63 3.68 -25.04
C ARG A 319 -31.83 3.72 -23.52
N ASP A 320 -32.86 4.41 -23.03
CA ASP A 320 -33.23 4.47 -21.62
C ASP A 320 -34.75 4.46 -21.45
N VAL A 321 -35.21 4.09 -20.25
CA VAL A 321 -36.64 3.93 -19.95
C VAL A 321 -37.43 5.20 -20.21
N ARG A 322 -36.91 6.38 -19.86
CA ARG A 322 -37.65 7.63 -20.02
C ARG A 322 -37.82 7.92 -21.51
N SER A 323 -36.74 7.91 -22.27
CA SER A 323 -36.77 8.18 -23.71
C SER A 323 -37.66 7.19 -24.46
N LEU A 324 -37.56 5.88 -24.15
CA LEU A 324 -38.38 4.86 -24.82
C LEU A 324 -39.86 4.99 -24.44
N THR A 325 -40.16 5.32 -23.19
CA THR A 325 -41.54 5.59 -22.75
C THR A 325 -42.17 6.73 -23.53
N TRP A 326 -41.44 7.83 -23.75
CA TRP A 326 -41.93 8.95 -24.55
C TRP A 326 -42.13 8.54 -26.01
N ALA A 327 -41.17 7.83 -26.60
CA ALA A 327 -41.24 7.39 -27.99
C ALA A 327 -42.41 6.41 -28.24
N VAL A 328 -42.63 5.45 -27.34
CA VAL A 328 -43.76 4.50 -27.42
C VAL A 328 -45.09 5.24 -27.33
N LYS A 329 -45.25 6.17 -26.37
CA LYS A 329 -46.49 6.94 -26.22
C LYS A 329 -46.80 7.83 -27.42
N ASP A 330 -45.77 8.46 -27.99
CA ASP A 330 -45.91 9.27 -29.21
C ASP A 330 -46.36 8.39 -30.40
N LEU A 331 -45.76 7.20 -30.53
CA LEU A 331 -46.13 6.24 -31.57
C LEU A 331 -47.57 5.73 -31.40
N GLU A 332 -47.98 5.38 -30.18
CA GLU A 332 -49.36 5.01 -29.87
C GLU A 332 -50.36 6.14 -30.18
N ALA A 333 -49.99 7.38 -29.87
CA ALA A 333 -50.84 8.54 -30.14
C ALA A 333 -51.00 8.77 -31.65
N LYS A 334 -49.94 8.54 -32.45
CA LYS A 334 -50.00 8.60 -33.92
C LYS A 334 -50.90 7.50 -34.50
N LEU A 335 -50.81 6.29 -33.98
CA LEU A 335 -51.66 5.16 -34.41
C LEU A 335 -53.14 5.33 -34.03
N LYS A 336 -53.44 6.11 -32.97
CA LYS A 336 -54.81 6.44 -32.55
C LYS A 336 -55.45 7.59 -33.34
N ARG A 337 -54.65 8.42 -34.04
CA ARG A 337 -55.20 9.48 -34.90
C ARG A 337 -55.65 8.84 -36.22
N PRO A 338 -56.91 9.02 -36.65
CA PRO A 338 -57.32 8.56 -37.97
C PRO A 338 -56.46 9.29 -39.01
N ILE A 339 -55.94 8.55 -39.99
CA ILE A 339 -55.31 9.13 -41.17
C ILE A 339 -56.39 9.99 -41.83
N SER A 340 -56.29 11.31 -41.69
CA SER A 340 -57.13 12.24 -42.44
C SER A 340 -56.69 12.16 -43.90
N GLU A 341 -57.55 11.58 -44.74
CA GLU A 341 -57.41 11.54 -46.21
C GLU A 341 -57.23 12.93 -46.84
#